data_AF-A0A162QMB4-F1
#
_entry.id   AF-A0A162QMB4-F1
#
_cell.length_a   1.000
_cell.length_b   1.000
_cell.length_c   1.000
_cell.angle_alpha   90.00
_cell.angle_beta   90.00
_cell.angle_gamma   90.00
#
_symmetry.space_group_name_H-M   'P 1'
#
loop_
_entity.id
_entity.type
_entity.pdbx_description
1 polymer ?
#
loop_
_entity_poly.entity_id
_entity_poly.type
_entity_poly.pdbx_seq_one_letter_code
_entity_poly.pdbx_strand_id
1 'polypeptide(L)'
;MPIRPRLGVTRLEDRTTPVVSAFEIAPIVGSGVGFDGVVNFGENLNALDSTGVVLTDARYVLTAAHCVDSNGDKIADAENYFVRFAFTSGPVVLTVPRAAITIEPRWQGSNRIGEGGDIALMRLPAIAPGGTSIGFAPYAVTDELGKTVTFYGFGFAGTGTTGEASGNANGNAEVQRLAISGAGNLTLGFNGQSTTIAANITASALQAQLQAFTGLTTVNVFTVDSPGNPNNGAFELVFENVDTALFGGLNVPQVTLTPQGGFVGTAVATTLQDGNSGGVRHVGTAVVNQFGQSGETDIFGAGFPSVAGASVLGAGDSGGPAFIDGKIAGIASYGTDESRFGDSTFWARVSVLLPTFLNPLLAQKAAVVLDMTTQPIGNDGTPDSVRVFQEDYQIVVEVNGVRYLTVPVSTVSGITVRGSADGTSVNADGAYPFAVTATDATFSRTNAHNIAVGAPPAAGRGCR
;
A
#
# COMPACT_ATOMS: atom_id res chain seq x y z
N MET A 1 -31.15 2.91 39.59
CA MET A 1 -31.15 1.63 38.84
C MET A 1 -29.73 1.40 38.33
N PRO A 2 -29.16 0.19 38.40
CA PRO A 2 -27.84 -0.07 37.81
C PRO A 2 -27.95 -0.15 36.29
N ILE A 3 -27.10 0.59 35.57
CA ILE A 3 -26.99 0.49 34.12
C ILE A 3 -26.35 -0.86 33.79
N ARG A 4 -27.08 -1.76 33.14
CA ARG A 4 -26.52 -3.04 32.67
C ARG A 4 -25.53 -2.74 31.53
N PRO A 5 -24.31 -3.31 31.54
CA PRO A 5 -23.43 -3.26 30.38
C PRO A 5 -24.15 -3.88 29.19
N ARG A 6 -24.24 -3.16 28.07
CA ARG A 6 -24.61 -3.78 26.79
C ARG A 6 -23.38 -4.51 26.28
N LEU A 7 -23.47 -5.83 26.15
CA LEU A 7 -22.56 -6.61 25.31
C LEU A 7 -22.71 -6.11 23.86
N GLY A 8 -21.69 -5.42 23.36
CA GLY A 8 -21.54 -5.15 21.94
C GLY A 8 -20.94 -6.37 21.27
N VAL A 9 -21.64 -6.95 20.29
CA VAL A 9 -21.08 -7.98 19.40
C VAL A 9 -20.52 -7.26 18.18
N THR A 10 -19.20 -7.22 18.06
CA THR A 10 -18.53 -6.93 16.77
C THR A 10 -18.55 -8.18 15.91
N ARG A 11 -18.81 -8.00 14.61
CA ARG A 11 -18.75 -9.08 13.60
C ARG A 11 -17.29 -9.53 13.38
N LEU A 12 -17.10 -10.74 12.87
CA LEU A 12 -15.79 -11.36 12.68
C LEU A 12 -15.25 -11.20 11.25
N GLU A 13 -16.12 -10.76 10.33
CA GLU A 13 -15.92 -10.77 8.88
C GLU A 13 -15.26 -9.50 8.26
N ASP A 14 -14.85 -8.50 9.06
CA ASP A 14 -14.12 -7.30 8.58
C ASP A 14 -12.61 -7.36 8.87
N ARG A 15 -11.87 -8.28 8.23
CA ARG A 15 -10.39 -8.39 8.32
C ARG A 15 -9.75 -8.97 7.06
N THR A 16 -9.10 -8.15 6.22
CA THR A 16 -8.57 -8.60 4.92
C THR A 16 -7.22 -7.92 4.53
N THR A 17 -6.08 -8.67 4.38
CA THR A 17 -4.68 -8.12 4.44
C THR A 17 -3.44 -9.09 4.12
N PRO A 18 -2.46 -8.89 3.18
CA PRO A 18 -1.07 -9.50 3.20
C PRO A 18 0.14 -8.55 3.02
N VAL A 19 1.27 -8.79 2.33
CA VAL A 19 2.52 -9.18 2.99
C VAL A 19 2.62 -10.70 3.19
N VAL A 20 3.80 -11.26 2.95
CA VAL A 20 4.06 -12.70 3.08
C VAL A 20 3.79 -13.15 4.52
N SER A 21 2.86 -14.07 4.70
CA SER A 21 2.44 -14.54 6.03
C SER A 21 2.76 -16.02 6.22
N ALA A 22 2.96 -16.40 7.48
CA ALA A 22 3.64 -17.64 7.83
C ALA A 22 3.06 -18.90 7.17
N PHE A 23 1.75 -19.01 6.97
CA PHE A 23 1.15 -20.25 6.45
C PHE A 23 0.19 -20.05 5.28
N GLU A 24 -0.06 -18.81 4.88
CA GLU A 24 -1.03 -18.44 3.86
C GLU A 24 -0.55 -17.16 3.16
N ILE A 25 -1.03 -16.95 1.94
CA ILE A 25 -1.21 -15.59 1.43
C ILE A 25 -2.15 -14.91 2.43
N ALA A 26 -1.72 -13.89 3.16
CA ALA A 26 -2.66 -13.17 4.00
C ALA A 26 -3.71 -12.41 3.07
N PRO A 27 -4.97 -12.08 3.45
CA PRO A 27 -6.09 -11.79 2.50
C PRO A 27 -6.00 -10.63 1.43
N ILE A 28 -6.76 -9.52 1.46
CA ILE A 28 -6.57 -8.29 0.61
C ILE A 28 -7.15 -7.03 1.29
N VAL A 29 -6.42 -5.91 1.44
CA VAL A 29 -6.97 -4.65 2.01
C VAL A 29 -7.80 -3.91 0.97
N GLY A 30 -9.13 -4.00 1.10
CA GLY A 30 -10.05 -3.22 0.28
C GLY A 30 -9.93 -1.70 0.52
N SER A 31 -10.53 -0.93 -0.38
CA SER A 31 -10.70 0.51 -0.20
C SER A 31 -11.80 0.83 0.81
N GLY A 32 -11.70 1.94 1.55
CA GLY A 32 -12.72 2.41 2.49
C GLY A 32 -12.67 1.78 3.88
N VAL A 33 -11.68 0.94 4.17
CA VAL A 33 -11.51 0.24 5.47
C VAL A 33 -10.57 0.97 6.44
N GLY A 34 -10.32 2.26 6.21
CA GLY A 34 -9.52 3.12 7.10
C GLY A 34 -8.01 3.16 6.80
N PHE A 35 -7.58 2.57 5.68
CA PHE A 35 -6.15 2.53 5.25
C PHE A 35 -5.91 3.21 3.89
N ASP A 36 -6.82 4.07 3.46
CA ASP A 36 -6.81 4.67 2.10
C ASP A 36 -5.71 5.71 1.87
N GLY A 37 -5.03 6.13 2.94
CA GLY A 37 -3.77 6.89 2.87
C GLY A 37 -2.52 6.04 2.76
N VAL A 38 -2.63 4.71 2.74
CA VAL A 38 -1.56 3.85 2.24
C VAL A 38 -1.73 3.78 0.73
N VAL A 39 -0.75 4.35 0.02
CA VAL A 39 -0.76 4.61 -1.43
C VAL A 39 0.29 3.76 -2.13
N ASN A 40 0.05 3.47 -3.40
CA ASN A 40 1.05 2.91 -4.29
C ASN A 40 1.62 4.05 -5.17
N PHE A 41 2.87 3.98 -5.60
CA PHE A 41 3.41 4.91 -6.58
C PHE A 41 4.55 4.28 -7.40
N GLY A 42 4.94 4.98 -8.45
CA GLY A 42 6.12 4.66 -9.26
C GLY A 42 6.42 5.77 -10.27
N GLU A 43 7.48 5.59 -11.07
CA GLU A 43 8.02 6.60 -12.00
C GLU A 43 7.14 6.85 -13.25
N ASN A 44 6.15 6.00 -13.49
CA ASN A 44 5.26 6.10 -14.66
C ASN A 44 3.83 5.62 -14.36
N LEU A 45 2.93 5.81 -15.32
CA LEU A 45 1.50 5.49 -15.14
C LEU A 45 1.16 3.99 -15.03
N ASN A 46 2.12 3.08 -15.18
CA ASN A 46 1.95 1.64 -15.00
C ASN A 46 2.88 1.04 -13.93
N ALA A 47 3.85 1.80 -13.42
CA ALA A 47 4.70 1.38 -12.32
C ALA A 47 3.88 1.33 -11.02
N LEU A 48 4.01 0.20 -10.31
CA LEU A 48 3.36 -0.11 -9.04
C LEU A 48 4.37 -0.66 -8.02
N ASP A 49 5.63 -0.27 -8.16
CA ASP A 49 6.83 -0.83 -7.54
C ASP A 49 7.17 -0.26 -6.17
N SER A 50 6.41 0.72 -5.67
CA SER A 50 6.65 1.31 -4.34
C SER A 50 5.34 1.65 -3.60
N THR A 51 5.42 1.64 -2.27
CA THR A 51 4.34 2.01 -1.35
C THR A 51 4.70 3.30 -0.60
N GLY A 52 3.72 4.12 -0.23
CA GLY A 52 3.91 5.24 0.68
C GLY A 52 2.74 5.43 1.64
N VAL A 53 2.87 6.36 2.59
CA VAL A 53 1.82 6.69 3.56
C VAL A 53 1.57 8.21 3.66
N VAL A 54 0.30 8.61 3.60
CA VAL A 54 -0.14 10.00 3.77
C VAL A 54 -0.02 10.42 5.23
N LEU A 55 0.58 11.59 5.49
CA LEU A 55 0.67 12.16 6.83
C LEU A 55 -0.62 12.87 7.26
N THR A 56 -0.82 13.06 8.57
CA THR A 56 -2.02 13.70 9.17
C THR A 56 -2.43 15.05 8.60
N ASP A 57 -1.55 15.77 7.92
CA ASP A 57 -1.86 17.07 7.31
C ASP A 57 -2.36 16.96 5.86
N ALA A 58 -2.43 15.74 5.31
CA ALA A 58 -2.84 15.43 3.94
C ALA A 58 -2.07 16.18 2.83
N ARG A 59 -0.88 16.72 3.11
CA ARG A 59 -0.04 17.43 2.11
C ARG A 59 1.20 16.65 1.69
N TYR A 60 1.53 15.58 2.40
CA TYR A 60 2.74 14.81 2.17
C TYR A 60 2.49 13.31 2.20
N VAL A 61 3.26 12.59 1.38
CA VAL A 61 3.45 11.14 1.47
C VAL A 61 4.85 10.88 1.97
N LEU A 62 4.97 10.02 2.97
CA LEU A 62 6.22 9.49 3.50
C LEU A 62 6.49 8.14 2.84
N THR A 63 7.72 7.92 2.39
CA THR A 63 8.16 6.70 1.69
C THR A 63 9.65 6.44 1.95
N ALA A 64 10.22 5.36 1.43
CA ALA A 64 11.65 5.07 1.47
C ALA A 64 12.42 5.97 0.49
N ALA A 65 13.70 6.21 0.77
CA ALA A 65 14.58 6.97 -0.13
C ALA A 65 14.92 6.16 -1.38
N HIS A 66 15.18 4.86 -1.26
CA HIS A 66 15.57 4.01 -2.39
C HIS A 66 14.50 3.89 -3.50
N CYS A 67 13.22 4.10 -3.15
CA CYS A 67 12.10 4.18 -4.09
C CYS A 67 12.12 5.41 -5.01
N VAL A 68 12.93 6.42 -4.70
CA VAL A 68 13.01 7.68 -5.45
C VAL A 68 14.44 8.08 -5.82
N ASP A 69 15.44 7.61 -5.09
CA ASP A 69 16.87 7.83 -5.33
C ASP A 69 17.61 6.52 -5.05
N SER A 70 17.72 5.68 -6.07
CA SER A 70 18.45 4.42 -6.00
C SER A 70 19.97 4.61 -5.97
N ASN A 71 20.45 5.74 -6.49
CA ASN A 71 21.87 5.96 -6.78
C ASN A 71 22.64 6.62 -5.60
N GLY A 72 21.94 7.35 -4.73
CA GLY A 72 22.46 8.00 -3.52
C GLY A 72 22.94 9.44 -3.71
N ASP A 73 22.70 10.08 -4.86
CA ASP A 73 23.09 11.47 -5.12
C ASP A 73 22.15 12.53 -4.51
N LYS A 74 21.04 12.07 -3.90
CA LYS A 74 20.03 12.88 -3.18
C LYS A 74 19.18 13.73 -4.11
N ILE A 75 19.09 13.31 -5.37
CA ILE A 75 18.19 13.84 -6.39
C ILE A 75 17.27 12.69 -6.80
N ALA A 76 15.95 12.92 -6.82
CA ALA A 76 15.05 11.85 -7.26
C ALA A 76 15.26 11.54 -8.75
N ASP A 77 15.39 10.25 -9.07
CA ASP A 77 15.85 9.70 -10.36
C ASP A 77 14.89 10.07 -11.52
N ALA A 78 13.58 9.97 -11.30
CA ALA A 78 12.56 10.34 -12.29
C ALA A 78 12.07 11.79 -12.14
N GLU A 79 11.78 12.45 -13.27
CA GLU A 79 11.23 13.82 -13.25
C GLU A 79 9.86 13.92 -12.56
N ASN A 80 9.04 12.85 -12.64
CA ASN A 80 7.72 12.77 -12.04
C ASN A 80 7.45 11.36 -11.46
N TYR A 81 6.75 11.33 -10.33
CA TYR A 81 6.22 10.12 -9.69
C TYR A 81 4.70 10.19 -9.63
N PHE A 82 4.03 9.05 -9.81
CA PHE A 82 2.57 8.96 -9.94
C PHE A 82 1.97 8.27 -8.71
N VAL A 83 1.51 9.07 -7.74
CA VAL A 83 0.95 8.58 -6.47
C VAL A 83 -0.52 8.20 -6.63
N ARG A 84 -0.85 6.95 -6.32
CA ARG A 84 -2.16 6.31 -6.51
C ARG A 84 -2.88 6.09 -5.20
N PHE A 85 -4.08 6.66 -5.11
CA PHE A 85 -5.00 6.48 -4.00
C PHE A 85 -6.09 5.50 -4.44
N ALA A 86 -6.23 4.38 -3.73
CA ALA A 86 -7.25 3.37 -4.00
C ALA A 86 -8.54 3.67 -3.23
N PHE A 87 -9.59 4.12 -3.93
CA PHE A 87 -10.94 4.29 -3.37
C PHE A 87 -11.94 3.30 -3.96
N THR A 88 -13.09 3.15 -3.32
CA THR A 88 -14.22 2.36 -3.83
C THR A 88 -14.86 2.98 -5.07
N SER A 89 -14.72 4.30 -5.25
CA SER A 89 -15.13 5.05 -6.45
C SER A 89 -14.17 4.89 -7.64
N GLY A 90 -13.05 4.19 -7.46
CA GLY A 90 -11.96 4.08 -8.44
C GLY A 90 -10.68 4.80 -7.97
N PRO A 91 -9.54 4.56 -8.66
CA PRO A 91 -8.27 5.14 -8.27
C PRO A 91 -8.17 6.63 -8.64
N VAL A 92 -7.58 7.43 -7.75
CA VAL A 92 -7.14 8.80 -8.05
C VAL A 92 -5.62 8.83 -8.14
N VAL A 93 -5.08 9.56 -9.11
CA VAL A 93 -3.62 9.69 -9.31
C VAL A 93 -3.19 11.15 -9.18
N LEU A 94 -2.18 11.42 -8.36
CA LEU A 94 -1.51 12.72 -8.26
C LEU A 94 -0.07 12.60 -8.78
N THR A 95 0.31 13.51 -9.67
CA THR A 95 1.69 13.62 -10.17
C THR A 95 2.53 14.49 -9.23
N VAL A 96 3.60 13.92 -8.67
CA VAL A 96 4.58 14.62 -7.83
C VAL A 96 5.87 14.82 -8.64
N PRO A 97 6.29 16.05 -8.96
CA PRO A 97 7.56 16.29 -9.64
C PRO A 97 8.73 16.10 -8.66
N ARG A 98 9.91 15.68 -9.14
CA ARG A 98 11.11 15.50 -8.27
C ARG A 98 11.46 16.70 -7.41
N ALA A 99 11.22 17.92 -7.89
CA ALA A 99 11.45 19.16 -7.13
C ALA A 99 10.52 19.34 -5.91
N ALA A 100 9.53 18.46 -5.73
CA ALA A 100 8.67 18.37 -4.55
C ALA A 100 9.03 17.19 -3.62
N ILE A 101 10.09 16.43 -3.93
CA ILE A 101 10.60 15.32 -3.12
C ILE A 101 11.80 15.81 -2.31
N THR A 102 11.93 15.35 -1.07
CA THR A 102 13.09 15.62 -0.21
C THR A 102 13.56 14.30 0.41
N ILE A 103 14.84 13.99 0.27
CA ILE A 103 15.47 12.74 0.71
C ILE A 103 16.25 13.01 2.01
N GLU A 104 16.32 12.03 2.92
CA GLU A 104 17.11 12.16 4.17
C GLU A 104 18.59 12.43 3.84
N PRO A 105 19.22 13.52 4.34
CA PRO A 105 20.59 13.89 3.98
C PRO A 105 21.68 12.85 4.25
N ARG A 106 21.41 11.83 5.07
CA ARG A 106 22.30 10.72 5.40
C ARG A 106 22.15 9.52 4.47
N TRP A 107 21.14 9.48 3.60
CA TRP A 107 20.99 8.44 2.58
C TRP A 107 22.24 8.36 1.68
N GLN A 108 22.64 7.14 1.30
CA GLN A 108 23.85 6.88 0.49
C GLN A 108 23.59 5.96 -0.72
N GLY A 109 22.33 5.66 -1.05
CA GLY A 109 21.94 4.79 -2.18
C GLY A 109 21.69 3.33 -1.80
N SER A 110 21.01 2.59 -2.68
CA SER A 110 20.46 1.25 -2.41
C SER A 110 21.53 0.18 -2.11
N ASN A 111 22.80 0.44 -2.45
CA ASN A 111 23.92 -0.43 -2.08
C ASN A 111 24.29 -0.39 -0.59
N ARG A 112 23.65 0.49 0.19
CA ARG A 112 23.84 0.72 1.63
C ARG A 112 22.48 0.87 2.32
N ILE A 113 21.49 0.07 1.95
CA ILE A 113 20.09 0.28 2.35
C ILE A 113 19.84 0.27 3.89
N GLY A 114 20.69 -0.38 4.69
CA GLY A 114 20.67 -0.25 6.14
C GLY A 114 21.28 1.07 6.67
N GLU A 115 22.25 1.64 5.95
CA GLU A 115 23.03 2.80 6.37
C GLU A 115 22.34 4.12 5.98
N GLY A 116 21.99 4.93 6.98
CA GLY A 116 21.74 6.36 6.78
C GLY A 116 20.29 6.79 6.55
N GLY A 117 19.32 6.06 7.12
CA GLY A 117 17.94 6.56 7.25
C GLY A 117 17.18 6.65 5.92
N ASP A 118 16.94 5.49 5.31
CA ASP A 118 16.18 5.28 4.07
C ASP A 118 14.72 5.80 4.14
N ILE A 119 14.56 7.13 4.06
CA ILE A 119 13.27 7.84 4.03
C ILE A 119 13.34 9.01 3.04
N ALA A 120 12.25 9.21 2.29
CA ALA A 120 11.95 10.41 1.55
C ALA A 120 10.55 10.95 1.87
N LEU A 121 10.39 12.26 1.73
CA LEU A 121 9.13 12.99 1.90
C LEU A 121 8.71 13.61 0.56
N MET A 122 7.57 13.17 0.04
CA MET A 122 6.95 13.66 -1.19
C MET A 122 5.88 14.70 -0.85
N ARG A 123 6.04 15.96 -1.27
CA ARG A 123 4.99 16.98 -1.12
C ARG A 123 3.99 16.87 -2.28
N LEU A 124 2.73 16.61 -1.96
CA LEU A 124 1.65 16.50 -2.93
C LEU A 124 1.34 17.87 -3.60
N PRO A 125 0.89 17.88 -4.87
CA PRO A 125 0.54 19.11 -5.58
C PRO A 125 -0.76 19.75 -5.07
N ALA A 126 -1.59 18.98 -4.36
CA ALA A 126 -2.84 19.37 -3.73
C ALA A 126 -3.05 18.54 -2.44
N ILE A 127 -4.05 18.90 -1.63
CA ILE A 127 -4.53 18.08 -0.52
C ILE A 127 -4.86 16.68 -1.05
N ALA A 128 -4.38 15.66 -0.35
CA ALA A 128 -4.63 14.27 -0.67
C ALA A 128 -6.13 14.00 -0.86
N PRO A 129 -6.54 13.19 -1.84
CA PRO A 129 -7.93 12.78 -2.02
C PRO A 129 -8.54 12.26 -0.71
N GLY A 130 -9.66 12.85 -0.25
CA GLY A 130 -10.28 12.51 1.04
C GLY A 130 -9.69 13.25 2.27
N GLY A 131 -8.67 14.09 2.06
CA GLY A 131 -8.12 15.02 3.04
C GLY A 131 -7.53 14.35 4.28
N THR A 132 -7.59 15.05 5.42
CA THR A 132 -7.02 14.59 6.69
C THR A 132 -7.66 13.33 7.26
N SER A 133 -8.79 12.86 6.71
CA SER A 133 -9.46 11.63 7.15
C SER A 133 -8.66 10.35 6.84
N ILE A 134 -7.75 10.41 5.86
CA ILE A 134 -6.88 9.29 5.45
C ILE A 134 -5.44 9.43 5.94
N GLY A 135 -5.10 10.51 6.65
CA GLY A 135 -3.72 10.83 7.06
C GLY A 135 -3.32 10.21 8.40
N PHE A 136 -2.11 9.66 8.48
CA PHE A 136 -1.59 9.00 9.67
C PHE A 136 -0.54 9.84 10.41
N ALA A 137 -0.54 9.74 11.73
CA ALA A 137 0.39 10.51 12.57
C ALA A 137 1.73 9.75 12.72
N PRO A 138 2.87 10.44 12.74
CA PRO A 138 4.15 9.84 13.14
C PRO A 138 4.11 9.27 14.56
N TYR A 139 4.78 8.13 14.78
CA TYR A 139 5.06 7.60 16.11
C TYR A 139 6.28 8.34 16.68
N ALA A 140 6.06 9.12 17.73
CA ALA A 140 7.10 9.98 18.31
C ALA A 140 7.89 9.32 19.47
N VAL A 141 7.62 8.05 19.80
CA VAL A 141 8.26 7.34 20.93
C VAL A 141 9.27 6.33 20.38
N THR A 142 10.45 6.25 21.00
CA THR A 142 11.59 5.43 20.55
C THR A 142 11.67 4.08 21.29
N ASP A 143 10.52 3.43 21.49
CA ASP A 143 10.34 2.22 22.30
C ASP A 143 9.68 1.05 21.52
N GLU A 144 9.99 0.92 20.23
CA GLU A 144 9.40 -0.05 19.31
C GLU A 144 9.76 -1.51 19.64
N LEU A 145 10.89 -1.75 20.32
CA LEU A 145 11.39 -3.09 20.64
C LEU A 145 10.40 -3.87 21.53
N GLY A 146 10.07 -5.10 21.11
CA GLY A 146 9.12 -5.97 21.78
C GLY A 146 7.66 -5.66 21.45
N LYS A 147 7.36 -4.64 20.65
CA LYS A 147 6.00 -4.33 20.20
C LYS A 147 5.64 -5.09 18.94
N THR A 148 4.36 -5.42 18.80
CA THR A 148 3.79 -5.86 17.52
C THR A 148 3.61 -4.64 16.62
N VAL A 149 4.21 -4.67 15.43
CA VAL A 149 3.90 -3.76 14.33
C VAL A 149 2.87 -4.39 13.41
N THR A 150 1.97 -3.55 12.89
CA THR A 150 1.03 -3.89 11.83
C THR A 150 1.41 -3.05 10.61
N PHE A 151 1.78 -3.66 9.49
CA PHE A 151 2.44 -2.94 8.40
C PHE A 151 1.84 -3.23 7.02
N TYR A 152 1.66 -2.19 6.21
CA TYR A 152 0.89 -2.23 4.97
C TYR A 152 1.77 -2.00 3.74
N GLY A 153 1.39 -2.63 2.63
CA GLY A 153 2.15 -2.63 1.38
C GLY A 153 1.27 -2.82 0.14
N PHE A 154 1.91 -2.82 -1.03
CA PHE A 154 1.37 -3.19 -2.34
C PHE A 154 2.29 -4.16 -3.10
N GLY A 155 3.32 -4.70 -2.42
CA GLY A 155 4.29 -5.62 -2.98
C GLY A 155 3.77 -7.04 -3.19
N PHE A 156 4.67 -7.93 -3.59
CA PHE A 156 4.35 -9.32 -3.83
C PHE A 156 4.01 -10.05 -2.53
N ALA A 157 2.88 -10.76 -2.52
CA ALA A 157 2.50 -11.65 -1.44
C ALA A 157 3.13 -13.05 -1.60
N GLY A 158 2.99 -13.89 -0.57
CA GLY A 158 3.64 -15.19 -0.47
C GLY A 158 3.23 -15.95 0.80
N THR A 159 3.62 -17.22 0.89
CA THR A 159 3.19 -18.17 1.95
C THR A 159 4.26 -18.44 3.01
N GLY A 160 5.41 -17.77 2.93
CA GLY A 160 6.64 -18.06 3.69
C GLY A 160 7.36 -19.36 3.29
N THR A 161 6.65 -20.31 2.66
CA THR A 161 7.23 -21.55 2.12
C THR A 161 7.80 -21.31 0.73
N THR A 162 7.04 -20.69 -0.18
CA THR A 162 7.54 -20.29 -1.50
C THR A 162 8.46 -19.07 -1.44
N GLY A 163 8.26 -18.21 -0.45
CA GLY A 163 8.70 -16.81 -0.50
C GLY A 163 7.70 -15.94 -1.25
N GLU A 164 8.13 -14.77 -1.68
CA GLU A 164 7.34 -13.88 -2.54
C GLU A 164 7.02 -14.51 -3.91
N ALA A 165 5.79 -14.34 -4.38
CA ALA A 165 5.27 -14.91 -5.61
C ALA A 165 5.28 -13.86 -6.74
N SER A 166 6.47 -13.55 -7.26
CA SER A 166 6.64 -12.62 -8.38
C SER A 166 6.23 -13.26 -9.72
N GLY A 167 5.38 -12.54 -10.47
CA GLY A 167 4.90 -13.00 -11.77
C GLY A 167 5.71 -12.42 -12.93
N ASN A 168 5.09 -12.37 -14.11
CA ASN A 168 5.64 -11.60 -15.24
C ASN A 168 5.66 -10.09 -14.86
N ALA A 169 6.41 -9.27 -15.61
CA ALA A 169 6.63 -7.83 -15.37
C ALA A 169 5.37 -6.93 -15.30
N ASN A 170 4.16 -7.50 -15.39
CA ASN A 170 2.86 -6.83 -15.34
C ASN A 170 1.92 -7.35 -14.21
N GLY A 171 2.35 -8.26 -13.33
CA GLY A 171 1.47 -8.79 -12.27
C GLY A 171 2.10 -9.83 -11.34
N ASN A 172 1.37 -10.21 -10.30
CA ASN A 172 1.79 -11.24 -9.35
C ASN A 172 1.71 -12.64 -9.98
N ALA A 173 2.46 -13.61 -9.46
CA ALA A 173 2.24 -15.00 -9.84
C ALA A 173 0.93 -15.53 -9.24
N GLU A 174 0.29 -16.48 -9.93
CA GLU A 174 -0.82 -17.22 -9.33
C GLU A 174 -0.25 -18.33 -8.43
N VAL A 175 -0.78 -18.43 -7.21
CA VAL A 175 -0.40 -19.47 -6.25
C VAL A 175 -1.61 -20.35 -5.95
N GLN A 176 -1.47 -21.66 -6.15
CA GLN A 176 -2.47 -22.66 -5.77
C GLN A 176 -1.85 -23.71 -4.83
N ARG A 177 -2.62 -24.26 -3.90
CA ARG A 177 -2.19 -25.34 -2.99
C ARG A 177 -2.95 -26.63 -3.27
N LEU A 178 -2.21 -27.74 -3.30
CA LEU A 178 -2.73 -29.10 -3.37
C LEU A 178 -2.42 -29.85 -2.07
N ALA A 179 -3.44 -30.13 -1.26
CA ALA A 179 -3.32 -30.97 -0.08
C ALA A 179 -3.77 -32.41 -0.40
N ILE A 180 -2.86 -33.37 -0.32
CA ILE A 180 -3.13 -34.79 -0.57
C ILE A 180 -2.72 -35.59 0.67
N SER A 181 -3.64 -36.40 1.20
CA SER A 181 -3.36 -37.32 2.30
C SER A 181 -4.07 -38.64 2.05
N GLY A 182 -3.36 -39.76 2.11
CA GLY A 182 -3.93 -41.09 1.89
C GLY A 182 -3.14 -41.97 0.93
N ALA A 183 -3.84 -42.91 0.28
CA ALA A 183 -3.27 -43.87 -0.66
C ALA A 183 -4.20 -44.11 -1.86
N GLY A 184 -3.63 -44.62 -2.96
CA GLY A 184 -4.33 -44.87 -4.22
C GLY A 184 -4.05 -43.78 -5.27
N ASN A 185 -4.91 -43.70 -6.28
CA ASN A 185 -4.73 -42.81 -7.44
C ASN A 185 -5.76 -41.67 -7.47
N LEU A 186 -5.33 -40.55 -8.04
CA LEU A 186 -6.11 -39.34 -8.26
C LEU A 186 -6.04 -38.98 -9.75
N THR A 187 -7.14 -38.47 -10.30
CA THR A 187 -7.10 -37.73 -11.56
C THR A 187 -6.71 -36.29 -11.25
N LEU A 188 -5.56 -35.86 -11.75
CA LEU A 188 -5.12 -34.48 -11.81
C LEU A 188 -5.72 -33.85 -13.07
N GLY A 189 -6.51 -32.79 -12.94
CA GLY A 189 -7.17 -32.12 -14.06
C GLY A 189 -6.83 -30.63 -14.16
N PHE A 190 -6.63 -30.13 -15.37
CA PHE A 190 -6.32 -28.74 -15.66
C PHE A 190 -6.88 -28.33 -17.03
N ASN A 191 -7.67 -27.26 -17.10
CA ASN A 191 -8.23 -26.70 -18.35
C ASN A 191 -8.78 -27.76 -19.35
N GLY A 192 -9.59 -28.70 -18.85
CA GLY A 192 -10.17 -29.80 -19.64
C GLY A 192 -9.22 -30.96 -19.99
N GLN A 193 -7.92 -30.83 -19.70
CA GLN A 193 -6.93 -31.91 -19.78
C GLN A 193 -6.87 -32.67 -18.45
N SER A 194 -6.42 -33.93 -18.46
CA SER A 194 -6.20 -34.70 -17.23
C SER A 194 -5.15 -35.80 -17.37
N THR A 195 -4.56 -36.18 -16.24
CA THR A 195 -3.61 -37.29 -16.09
C THR A 195 -3.88 -38.03 -14.76
N THR A 196 -3.35 -39.24 -14.60
CA THR A 196 -3.44 -39.99 -13.34
C THR A 196 -2.16 -39.83 -12.53
N ILE A 197 -2.29 -39.45 -11.27
CA ILE A 197 -1.21 -39.35 -10.30
C ILE A 197 -1.44 -40.27 -9.10
N ALA A 198 -0.38 -40.71 -8.44
CA ALA A 198 -0.47 -41.44 -7.18
C ALA A 198 -0.57 -40.47 -5.99
N ALA A 199 -1.22 -40.88 -4.89
CA ALA A 199 -1.35 -40.06 -3.68
C ALA A 199 0.00 -39.70 -3.02
N ASN A 200 1.03 -40.50 -3.26
CA ASN A 200 2.41 -40.32 -2.76
C ASN A 200 3.36 -39.73 -3.83
N ILE A 201 2.83 -38.96 -4.78
CA ILE A 201 3.63 -38.26 -5.80
C ILE A 201 4.65 -37.30 -5.14
N THR A 202 5.84 -37.15 -5.73
CA THR A 202 6.82 -36.14 -5.31
C THR A 202 6.56 -34.80 -5.98
N ALA A 203 6.99 -33.69 -5.38
CA ALA A 203 6.88 -32.35 -6.00
C ALA A 203 7.45 -32.31 -7.42
N SER A 204 8.63 -32.92 -7.65
CA SER A 204 9.26 -33.02 -8.97
C SER A 204 8.45 -33.82 -10.00
N ALA A 205 7.79 -34.91 -9.58
CA ALA A 205 6.94 -35.70 -10.45
C ALA A 205 5.61 -34.98 -10.74
N LEU A 206 5.05 -34.28 -9.75
CA LEU A 206 3.85 -33.45 -9.91
C LEU A 206 4.11 -32.28 -10.87
N GLN A 207 5.26 -31.60 -10.73
CA GLN A 207 5.68 -30.56 -11.66
C GLN A 207 5.77 -31.07 -13.09
N ALA A 208 6.41 -32.22 -13.31
CA ALA A 208 6.50 -32.83 -14.64
C ALA A 208 5.13 -33.23 -15.23
N GLN A 209 4.15 -33.59 -14.40
CA GLN A 209 2.77 -33.84 -14.85
C GLN A 209 2.04 -32.54 -15.22
N LEU A 210 2.19 -31.47 -14.44
CA LEU A 210 1.59 -30.18 -14.73
C LEU A 210 2.18 -29.53 -15.99
N GLN A 211 3.50 -29.59 -16.15
CA GLN A 211 4.22 -29.10 -17.35
C GLN A 211 3.94 -29.92 -18.62
N ALA A 212 3.31 -31.09 -18.50
CA ALA A 212 2.84 -31.88 -19.64
C ALA A 212 1.47 -31.41 -20.17
N PHE A 213 0.75 -30.56 -19.44
CA PHE A 213 -0.48 -29.95 -19.94
C PHE A 213 -0.19 -28.83 -20.91
N THR A 214 -0.92 -28.82 -22.03
CA THR A 214 -0.81 -27.78 -23.06
C THR A 214 -1.17 -26.43 -22.45
N GLY A 215 -0.25 -25.46 -22.55
CA GLY A 215 -0.39 -24.11 -22.01
C GLY A 215 0.28 -23.86 -20.65
N LEU A 216 0.79 -24.90 -19.96
CA LEU A 216 1.58 -24.73 -18.73
C LEU A 216 3.07 -24.98 -19.01
N THR A 217 3.82 -23.91 -19.26
CA THR A 217 5.28 -23.98 -19.48
C THR A 217 6.10 -23.64 -18.24
N THR A 218 5.50 -22.92 -17.29
CA THR A 218 6.20 -22.21 -16.21
C THR A 218 5.44 -22.37 -14.89
N VAL A 219 5.46 -23.60 -14.38
CA VAL A 219 4.95 -23.94 -13.04
C VAL A 219 6.06 -24.56 -12.20
N ASN A 220 6.23 -24.03 -11.00
CA ASN A 220 7.17 -24.49 -9.98
C ASN A 220 6.38 -25.11 -8.82
N VAL A 221 6.83 -26.28 -8.34
CA VAL A 221 6.13 -27.06 -7.30
C VAL A 221 7.00 -27.22 -6.07
N PHE A 222 6.54 -26.66 -4.95
CA PHE A 222 7.20 -26.68 -3.66
C PHE A 222 6.49 -27.64 -2.71
N THR A 223 7.24 -28.36 -1.88
CA THR A 223 6.66 -29.14 -0.78
C THR A 223 6.56 -28.24 0.44
N VAL A 224 5.40 -28.20 1.09
CA VAL A 224 5.24 -27.55 2.39
C VAL A 224 5.75 -28.52 3.46
N ASP A 225 6.97 -28.34 3.96
CA ASP A 225 7.62 -29.24 4.93
C ASP A 225 7.99 -28.58 6.28
N SER A 226 7.55 -27.33 6.47
CA SER A 226 7.92 -26.51 7.62
C SER A 226 7.25 -26.94 8.94
N PRO A 227 8.00 -27.15 10.04
CA PRO A 227 7.46 -27.53 11.34
C PRO A 227 6.43 -26.53 11.87
N GLY A 228 5.24 -27.03 12.23
CA GLY A 228 4.15 -26.21 12.75
C GLY A 228 3.24 -25.58 11.68
N ASN A 229 3.59 -25.70 10.38
CA ASN A 229 2.69 -25.29 9.31
C ASN A 229 1.47 -26.24 9.27
N PRO A 230 0.21 -25.74 9.35
CA PRO A 230 -0.98 -26.59 9.28
C PRO A 230 -1.15 -27.29 7.92
N ASN A 231 -0.48 -26.79 6.89
CA ASN A 231 -0.46 -27.34 5.53
C ASN A 231 0.72 -28.30 5.28
N ASN A 232 1.46 -28.72 6.32
CA ASN A 232 2.61 -29.63 6.20
C ASN A 232 2.25 -30.94 5.46
N GLY A 233 3.01 -31.26 4.42
CA GLY A 233 2.76 -32.36 3.47
C GLY A 233 1.96 -31.98 2.23
N ALA A 234 1.48 -30.73 2.11
CA ALA A 234 0.87 -30.22 0.88
C ALA A 234 1.92 -29.79 -0.16
N PHE A 235 1.46 -29.52 -1.39
CA PHE A 235 2.24 -28.87 -2.43
C PHE A 235 1.73 -27.45 -2.69
N GLU A 236 2.63 -26.51 -2.88
CA GLU A 236 2.33 -25.17 -3.38
C GLU A 236 2.83 -25.04 -4.82
N LEU A 237 1.93 -24.63 -5.70
CA LEU A 237 2.14 -24.46 -7.13
C LEU A 237 2.24 -22.95 -7.40
N VAL A 238 3.39 -22.50 -7.88
CA VAL A 238 3.58 -21.12 -8.33
C VAL A 238 3.56 -21.11 -9.86
N PHE A 239 2.60 -20.40 -10.43
CA PHE A 239 2.44 -20.25 -11.88
C PHE A 239 3.01 -18.90 -12.31
N GLU A 240 4.23 -18.95 -12.83
CA GLU A 240 4.93 -17.81 -13.40
C GLU A 240 4.54 -17.66 -14.88
N ASN A 241 4.65 -16.45 -15.44
CA ASN A 241 4.60 -16.21 -16.89
C ASN A 241 3.44 -16.88 -17.68
N VAL A 242 2.26 -16.92 -17.06
CA VAL A 242 1.02 -17.49 -17.61
C VAL A 242 0.68 -16.86 -18.98
N ASP A 243 0.47 -17.69 -20.00
CA ASP A 243 0.00 -17.20 -21.31
C ASP A 243 -1.48 -16.83 -21.24
N THR A 244 -1.74 -15.56 -21.00
CA THR A 244 -3.08 -14.99 -20.84
C THR A 244 -3.97 -15.15 -22.08
N ALA A 245 -3.38 -15.35 -23.27
CA ALA A 245 -4.13 -15.61 -24.50
C ALA A 245 -4.75 -17.02 -24.52
N LEU A 246 -4.18 -17.98 -23.79
CA LEU A 246 -4.72 -19.35 -23.70
C LEU A 246 -5.83 -19.50 -22.65
N PHE A 247 -5.85 -18.63 -21.64
CA PHE A 247 -6.77 -18.74 -20.50
C PHE A 247 -7.82 -17.62 -20.42
N GLY A 248 -7.77 -16.64 -21.34
CA GLY A 248 -8.77 -15.57 -21.44
C GLY A 248 -8.65 -14.49 -20.37
N GLY A 249 -7.49 -14.38 -19.71
CA GLY A 249 -7.23 -13.45 -18.61
C GLY A 249 -5.89 -13.73 -17.93
N LEU A 250 -5.61 -13.00 -16.85
CA LEU A 250 -4.40 -13.15 -16.03
C LEU A 250 -4.46 -14.31 -15.01
N ASN A 251 -5.63 -14.92 -14.81
CA ASN A 251 -5.82 -16.01 -13.85
C ASN A 251 -5.65 -17.38 -14.52
N VAL A 252 -5.07 -18.32 -13.76
CA VAL A 252 -4.86 -19.70 -14.17
C VAL A 252 -6.12 -20.53 -13.85
N PRO A 253 -6.57 -21.44 -14.72
CA PRO A 253 -7.62 -22.38 -14.36
C PRO A 253 -7.24 -23.20 -13.12
N GLN A 254 -8.14 -23.31 -12.14
CA GLN A 254 -7.86 -24.06 -10.93
C GLN A 254 -7.47 -25.52 -11.26
N VAL A 255 -6.34 -25.98 -10.72
CA VAL A 255 -5.97 -27.39 -10.76
C VAL A 255 -6.98 -28.19 -9.94
N THR A 256 -7.44 -29.31 -10.46
CA THR A 256 -8.46 -30.16 -9.83
C THR A 256 -7.89 -31.53 -9.47
N LEU A 257 -8.37 -32.08 -8.35
CA LEU A 257 -8.03 -33.41 -7.87
C LEU A 257 -9.31 -34.23 -7.69
N THR A 258 -9.46 -35.30 -8.47
CA THR A 258 -10.61 -36.21 -8.37
C THR A 258 -10.15 -37.60 -7.92
N PRO A 259 -10.58 -38.10 -6.74
CA PRO A 259 -10.33 -39.48 -6.31
C PRO A 259 -10.77 -40.53 -7.33
N GLN A 260 -9.88 -41.46 -7.67
CA GLN A 260 -10.22 -42.63 -8.48
C GLN A 260 -10.72 -43.79 -7.60
N GLY A 261 -11.29 -44.82 -8.24
CA GLY A 261 -11.72 -46.03 -7.54
C GLY A 261 -10.56 -46.68 -6.78
N GLY A 262 -10.73 -46.87 -5.46
CA GLY A 262 -9.70 -47.39 -4.57
C GLY A 262 -8.81 -46.34 -3.89
N PHE A 263 -9.01 -45.04 -4.16
CA PHE A 263 -8.42 -43.99 -3.33
C PHE A 263 -9.03 -43.99 -1.92
N VAL A 264 -8.18 -43.86 -0.90
CA VAL A 264 -8.56 -43.77 0.52
C VAL A 264 -7.83 -42.61 1.15
N GLY A 265 -8.55 -41.53 1.50
CA GLY A 265 -7.98 -40.33 2.09
C GLY A 265 -8.72 -39.05 1.72
N THR A 266 -8.01 -37.93 1.71
CA THR A 266 -8.49 -36.60 1.31
C THR A 266 -7.60 -36.00 0.23
N ALA A 267 -8.21 -35.29 -0.72
CA ALA A 267 -7.51 -34.51 -1.73
C ALA A 267 -8.27 -33.19 -1.94
N VAL A 268 -7.56 -32.07 -1.81
CA VAL A 268 -8.12 -30.73 -1.91
C VAL A 268 -7.19 -29.87 -2.77
N ALA A 269 -7.77 -29.08 -3.67
CA ALA A 269 -7.08 -28.04 -4.42
C ALA A 269 -7.69 -26.69 -4.07
N THR A 270 -6.89 -25.63 -3.97
CA THR A 270 -7.35 -24.29 -3.57
C THR A 270 -6.46 -23.23 -4.22
N THR A 271 -7.04 -22.23 -4.88
CA THR A 271 -6.29 -21.04 -5.28
C THR A 271 -6.10 -20.16 -4.04
N LEU A 272 -4.85 -19.81 -3.74
CA LEU A 272 -4.49 -18.92 -2.63
C LEU A 272 -4.38 -17.46 -3.10
N GLN A 273 -3.89 -17.27 -4.34
CA GLN A 273 -3.66 -15.97 -4.95
C GLN A 273 -3.88 -16.04 -6.46
N ASP A 274 -4.76 -15.19 -6.97
CA ASP A 274 -5.02 -15.04 -8.40
C ASP A 274 -3.87 -14.29 -9.11
N GLY A 275 -3.56 -14.65 -10.35
CA GLY A 275 -2.53 -13.95 -11.15
C GLY A 275 -2.84 -12.46 -11.44
N ASN A 276 -4.12 -12.06 -11.40
CA ASN A 276 -4.53 -10.66 -11.50
C ASN A 276 -4.50 -9.88 -10.17
N SER A 277 -3.85 -10.40 -9.12
CA SER A 277 -3.76 -9.74 -7.80
C SER A 277 -2.74 -8.59 -7.71
N GLY A 278 -2.05 -8.26 -8.80
CA GLY A 278 -1.05 -7.18 -8.82
C GLY A 278 -1.62 -5.81 -8.43
N GLY A 279 -0.90 -5.06 -7.61
CA GLY A 279 -1.28 -3.70 -7.22
C GLY A 279 -2.47 -3.60 -6.25
N VAL A 280 -2.86 -4.68 -5.58
CA VAL A 280 -3.83 -4.61 -4.47
C VAL A 280 -3.12 -4.39 -3.14
N ARG A 281 -3.76 -3.67 -2.21
CA ARG A 281 -3.17 -3.33 -0.92
C ARG A 281 -3.22 -4.49 0.06
N HIS A 282 -2.28 -4.49 0.99
CA HIS A 282 -1.85 -5.63 1.76
C HIS A 282 -1.55 -5.18 3.27
N VAL A 283 -1.85 -5.98 4.34
CA VAL A 283 -1.16 -5.93 5.70
C VAL A 283 -0.50 -7.23 6.17
N GLY A 284 0.60 -7.13 6.92
CA GLY A 284 1.11 -8.19 7.81
C GLY A 284 1.29 -7.73 9.26
N THR A 285 1.64 -8.66 10.16
CA THR A 285 2.10 -8.32 11.52
C THR A 285 3.40 -9.02 11.90
N ALA A 286 4.26 -8.31 12.62
CA ALA A 286 5.52 -8.84 13.13
C ALA A 286 5.82 -8.28 14.53
N VAL A 287 6.65 -8.97 15.31
CA VAL A 287 7.13 -8.46 16.60
C VAL A 287 8.54 -7.92 16.41
N VAL A 288 8.73 -6.63 16.68
CA VAL A 288 10.05 -5.99 16.60
C VAL A 288 10.98 -6.64 17.62
N ASN A 289 12.04 -7.27 17.16
CA ASN A 289 12.95 -8.05 18.00
C ASN A 289 14.40 -7.55 17.98
N GLN A 290 14.72 -6.58 17.11
CA GLN A 290 16.07 -6.01 16.97
C GLN A 290 16.03 -4.53 16.54
N PHE A 291 17.13 -3.82 16.82
CA PHE A 291 17.47 -2.51 16.27
C PHE A 291 18.78 -2.64 15.49
N GLY A 292 18.83 -2.04 14.31
CA GLY A 292 20.02 -2.06 13.44
C GLY A 292 20.30 -3.41 12.78
N GLN A 293 21.12 -3.35 11.74
CA GLN A 293 22.25 -4.28 11.64
C GLN A 293 23.48 -3.54 12.17
N SER A 294 24.48 -4.27 12.68
CA SER A 294 25.79 -3.72 13.06
C SER A 294 25.82 -2.54 14.06
N GLY A 295 24.73 -2.25 14.77
CA GLY A 295 24.64 -1.20 15.81
C GLY A 295 23.97 0.10 15.40
N GLU A 296 23.35 0.16 14.22
CA GLU A 296 22.58 1.32 13.76
C GLU A 296 21.31 1.52 14.59
N THR A 297 20.96 2.77 14.87
CA THR A 297 19.84 3.09 15.77
C THR A 297 18.64 3.71 15.05
N ASP A 298 18.71 3.92 13.74
CA ASP A 298 17.66 4.50 12.90
C ASP A 298 16.89 3.48 12.04
N ILE A 299 17.14 2.18 12.23
CA ILE A 299 16.25 1.10 11.73
C ILE A 299 15.82 0.18 12.88
N PHE A 300 14.60 -0.36 12.80
CA PHE A 300 14.16 -1.51 13.61
C PHE A 300 13.86 -2.70 12.70
N GLY A 301 13.95 -3.91 13.24
CA GLY A 301 13.69 -5.13 12.48
C GLY A 301 12.86 -6.16 13.24
N ALA A 302 12.28 -7.06 12.46
CA ALA A 302 11.64 -8.27 12.93
C ALA A 302 12.13 -9.46 12.09
N GLY A 303 12.38 -10.60 12.74
CA GLY A 303 12.56 -11.88 12.04
C GLY A 303 11.22 -12.51 11.66
N PHE A 304 11.23 -13.46 10.73
CA PHE A 304 10.06 -14.23 10.29
C PHE A 304 9.99 -15.60 10.98
N PRO A 305 9.35 -15.71 12.16
CA PRO A 305 9.12 -17.01 12.79
C PRO A 305 8.07 -17.82 12.02
N SER A 306 8.25 -19.15 11.99
CA SER A 306 7.26 -20.10 11.48
C SER A 306 6.08 -20.30 12.46
N VAL A 307 5.37 -19.21 12.76
CA VAL A 307 4.20 -19.18 13.67
C VAL A 307 3.04 -18.42 13.04
N ALA A 308 1.81 -18.87 13.33
CA ALA A 308 0.61 -18.33 12.69
C ALA A 308 0.46 -16.82 12.92
N GLY A 309 0.16 -16.08 11.84
CA GLY A 309 -0.06 -14.63 11.86
C GLY A 309 1.21 -13.76 11.86
N ALA A 310 2.40 -14.35 11.96
CA ALA A 310 3.64 -13.63 11.66
C ALA A 310 3.75 -13.36 10.15
N SER A 311 4.46 -12.30 9.77
CA SER A 311 4.57 -11.84 8.38
C SER A 311 5.82 -10.99 8.13
N VAL A 312 6.30 -10.90 6.88
CA VAL A 312 7.44 -10.04 6.45
C VAL A 312 7.25 -9.40 5.08
N LEU A 313 7.83 -8.21 4.90
CA LEU A 313 7.78 -7.41 3.67
C LEU A 313 8.25 -8.19 2.45
N GLY A 314 7.49 -8.15 1.35
CA GLY A 314 7.93 -8.58 0.02
C GLY A 314 8.39 -7.42 -0.85
N ALA A 315 9.01 -7.72 -2.00
CA ALA A 315 9.42 -6.70 -2.97
C ALA A 315 8.20 -5.88 -3.45
N GLY A 316 8.34 -4.55 -3.46
CA GLY A 316 7.26 -3.59 -3.71
C GLY A 316 6.53 -3.06 -2.45
N ASP A 317 6.74 -3.69 -1.29
CA ASP A 317 6.27 -3.12 0.00
C ASP A 317 7.15 -1.94 0.47
N SER A 318 8.30 -1.71 -0.18
CA SER A 318 9.22 -0.59 0.07
C SER A 318 8.49 0.75 0.17
N GLY A 319 8.84 1.52 1.20
CA GLY A 319 8.18 2.77 1.59
C GLY A 319 6.85 2.60 2.35
N GLY A 320 6.32 1.38 2.46
CA GLY A 320 5.11 1.03 3.20
C GLY A 320 5.21 1.27 4.71
N PRO A 321 4.13 1.72 5.37
CA PRO A 321 4.15 2.04 6.79
C PRO A 321 4.09 0.80 7.67
N ALA A 322 4.92 0.77 8.73
CA ALA A 322 4.70 -0.03 9.93
C ALA A 322 4.06 0.82 11.02
N PHE A 323 2.91 0.38 11.53
CA PHE A 323 2.14 1.07 12.55
C PHE A 323 2.32 0.47 13.96
N ILE A 324 2.44 1.36 14.95
CA ILE A 324 2.28 1.07 16.37
C ILE A 324 1.20 2.04 16.90
N ASP A 325 0.20 1.52 17.61
CA ASP A 325 -0.93 2.32 18.13
C ASP A 325 -1.64 3.20 17.07
N GLY A 326 -1.70 2.72 15.82
CA GLY A 326 -2.29 3.44 14.68
C GLY A 326 -1.43 4.60 14.13
N LYS A 327 -0.16 4.68 14.51
CA LYS A 327 0.79 5.74 14.10
C LYS A 327 2.01 5.14 13.41
N ILE A 328 2.56 5.87 12.44
CA ILE A 328 3.67 5.41 11.59
C ILE A 328 4.95 5.35 12.43
N ALA A 329 5.36 4.14 12.82
CA ALA A 329 6.59 3.89 13.57
C ALA A 329 7.78 3.61 12.66
N GLY A 330 7.53 2.90 11.56
CA GLY A 330 8.56 2.54 10.58
C GLY A 330 8.10 2.78 9.14
N ILE A 331 9.08 2.94 8.25
CA ILE A 331 8.91 2.95 6.79
C ILE A 331 9.71 1.79 6.21
N ALA A 332 9.07 0.95 5.42
CA ALA A 332 9.62 -0.30 4.88
C ALA A 332 10.86 0.00 4.04
N SER A 333 11.98 -0.63 4.39
CA SER A 333 13.28 -0.33 3.78
C SER A 333 13.85 -1.56 3.10
N TYR A 334 14.11 -2.66 3.82
CA TYR A 334 14.70 -3.85 3.21
C TYR A 334 14.39 -5.17 3.95
N GLY A 335 14.63 -6.28 3.27
CA GLY A 335 14.64 -7.64 3.80
C GLY A 335 15.98 -8.34 3.58
N THR A 336 16.19 -9.52 4.19
CA THR A 336 17.43 -10.30 4.00
C THR A 336 17.43 -11.19 2.77
N ASP A 337 16.25 -11.66 2.34
CA ASP A 337 16.03 -12.71 1.34
C ASP A 337 14.61 -12.55 0.71
N GLU A 338 14.15 -13.54 -0.08
CA GLU A 338 12.89 -13.57 -0.83
C GLU A 338 11.62 -13.80 0.03
N SER A 339 11.55 -13.25 1.25
CA SER A 339 10.40 -13.36 2.18
C SER A 339 10.04 -14.78 2.64
N ARG A 340 11.03 -15.62 2.91
CA ARG A 340 10.87 -17.00 3.42
C ARG A 340 11.02 -17.12 4.93
N PHE A 341 10.60 -18.25 5.50
CA PHE A 341 10.80 -18.52 6.93
C PHE A 341 12.28 -18.38 7.35
N GLY A 342 12.51 -17.64 8.43
CA GLY A 342 13.86 -17.34 8.94
C GLY A 342 14.41 -15.98 8.49
N ASP A 343 13.84 -15.38 7.44
CA ASP A 343 14.23 -14.06 6.94
C ASP A 343 14.05 -12.97 8.01
N SER A 344 14.69 -11.82 7.81
CA SER A 344 14.42 -10.62 8.59
C SER A 344 14.05 -9.45 7.70
N THR A 345 13.20 -8.58 8.24
CA THR A 345 12.65 -7.41 7.57
C THR A 345 12.82 -6.17 8.44
N PHE A 346 13.06 -5.03 7.80
CA PHE A 346 13.56 -3.82 8.45
C PHE A 346 12.83 -2.56 7.97
N TRP A 347 12.62 -1.65 8.92
CA TRP A 347 11.99 -0.36 8.70
C TRP A 347 12.84 0.79 9.24
N ALA A 348 12.95 1.86 8.46
CA ALA A 348 13.53 3.13 8.91
C ALA A 348 12.64 3.77 10.00
N ARG A 349 13.25 4.14 11.13
CA ARG A 349 12.57 4.59 12.36
C ARG A 349 12.10 6.02 12.24
N VAL A 350 10.79 6.19 12.09
CA VAL A 350 10.14 7.50 12.07
C VAL A 350 10.41 8.25 13.36
N SER A 351 10.39 7.58 14.52
CA SER A 351 10.63 8.18 15.84
C SER A 351 11.99 8.88 15.96
N VAL A 352 13.03 8.33 15.32
CA VAL A 352 14.41 8.84 15.33
C VAL A 352 14.58 9.98 14.31
N LEU A 353 13.92 9.87 13.16
CA LEU A 353 13.99 10.83 12.05
C LEU A 353 13.05 12.03 12.22
N LEU A 354 12.03 11.91 13.08
CA LEU A 354 11.02 12.95 13.31
C LEU A 354 11.62 14.30 13.74
N PRO A 355 12.57 14.41 14.69
CA PRO A 355 13.07 15.70 15.14
C PRO A 355 14.03 16.39 14.17
N THR A 356 14.84 15.62 13.44
CA THR A 356 15.96 16.11 12.61
C THR A 356 15.59 16.30 11.15
N PHE A 357 14.68 15.48 10.62
CA PHE A 357 14.30 15.48 9.21
C PHE A 357 12.85 15.92 9.00
N LEU A 358 11.88 15.24 9.60
CA LEU A 358 10.46 15.46 9.27
C LEU A 358 9.90 16.76 9.87
N ASN A 359 10.09 17.02 11.17
CA ASN A 359 9.56 18.22 11.84
C ASN A 359 10.02 19.53 11.17
N PRO A 360 11.30 19.73 10.79
CA PRO A 360 11.73 20.91 10.04
C PRO A 360 11.04 21.11 8.69
N LEU A 361 10.67 20.02 8.00
CA LEU A 361 9.97 20.06 6.71
C LEU A 361 8.47 20.33 6.87
N LEU A 362 7.81 19.67 7.83
CA LEU A 362 6.38 19.83 8.12
C LEU A 362 6.03 21.21 8.70
N ALA A 363 6.99 21.83 9.40
CA ALA A 363 6.86 23.20 9.91
C ALA A 363 7.02 24.29 8.84
N GLN A 364 7.41 23.97 7.61
CA GLN A 364 7.59 24.97 6.55
C GLN A 364 6.25 25.56 6.10
N LYS A 365 6.29 26.84 5.72
CA LYS A 365 5.16 27.49 5.05
C LYS A 365 5.04 27.00 3.62
N ALA A 366 3.92 26.35 3.31
CA ALA A 366 3.58 25.92 1.96
C ALA A 366 2.25 26.55 1.50
N ALA A 367 2.10 26.70 0.19
CA ALA A 367 0.81 26.97 -0.40
C ALA A 367 -0.03 25.70 -0.32
N VAL A 368 -1.30 25.85 0.06
CA VAL A 368 -2.27 24.76 0.12
C VAL A 368 -3.16 24.86 -1.11
N VAL A 369 -3.31 23.75 -1.83
CA VAL A 369 -4.24 23.65 -2.96
C VAL A 369 -5.28 22.59 -2.62
N LEU A 370 -6.55 22.96 -2.55
CA LEU A 370 -7.65 22.01 -2.70
C LEU A 370 -8.00 21.95 -4.17
N ASP A 371 -7.91 20.77 -4.78
CA ASP A 371 -8.30 20.55 -6.17
C ASP A 371 -9.49 19.60 -6.20
N MET A 372 -10.70 20.14 -6.41
CA MET A 372 -11.92 19.34 -6.38
C MET A 372 -11.94 18.29 -7.49
N THR A 373 -11.24 18.52 -8.61
CA THR A 373 -11.15 17.55 -9.70
C THR A 373 -10.46 16.24 -9.29
N THR A 374 -9.69 16.25 -8.19
CA THR A 374 -9.00 15.08 -7.62
C THR A 374 -9.64 14.55 -6.33
N GLN A 375 -10.72 15.15 -5.83
CA GLN A 375 -11.42 14.63 -4.65
C GLN A 375 -12.47 13.58 -5.07
N PRO A 376 -12.67 12.49 -4.31
CA PRO A 376 -13.62 11.43 -4.69
C PRO A 376 -15.08 11.90 -4.82
N ILE A 377 -15.46 12.96 -4.10
CA ILE A 377 -16.79 13.60 -4.18
C ILE A 377 -16.86 14.72 -5.21
N GLY A 378 -15.71 15.22 -5.69
CA GLY A 378 -15.64 16.49 -6.40
C GLY A 378 -15.91 16.44 -7.90
N ASN A 379 -16.46 15.34 -8.42
CA ASN A 379 -17.07 15.27 -9.75
C ASN A 379 -18.22 14.24 -9.71
N ASP A 380 -18.97 14.20 -8.60
CA ASP A 380 -20.03 13.22 -8.37
C ASP A 380 -21.37 13.58 -9.04
N GLY A 381 -21.46 14.77 -9.64
CA GLY A 381 -22.66 15.33 -10.26
C GLY A 381 -23.43 16.30 -9.35
N THR A 382 -22.98 16.51 -8.12
CA THR A 382 -23.57 17.41 -7.14
C THR A 382 -22.67 18.64 -6.91
N PRO A 383 -23.21 19.88 -6.94
CA PRO A 383 -22.40 21.06 -6.68
C PRO A 383 -21.80 21.08 -5.26
N ASP A 384 -20.50 21.36 -5.19
CA ASP A 384 -19.73 21.37 -3.94
C ASP A 384 -19.83 22.68 -3.16
N SER A 385 -19.67 22.58 -1.84
CA SER A 385 -19.51 23.69 -0.91
C SER A 385 -18.20 23.59 -0.13
N VAL A 386 -17.24 24.43 -0.48
CA VAL A 386 -15.94 24.55 0.20
C VAL A 386 -15.98 25.73 1.17
N ARG A 387 -15.59 25.48 2.42
CA ARG A 387 -15.49 26.51 3.45
C ARG A 387 -14.06 26.56 3.99
N VAL A 388 -13.44 27.74 3.87
CA VAL A 388 -12.14 28.03 4.48
C VAL A 388 -12.39 28.94 5.68
N PHE A 389 -11.85 28.58 6.85
CA PHE A 389 -12.00 29.37 8.08
C PHE A 389 -10.85 29.10 9.06
N GLN A 390 -10.76 29.91 10.12
CA GLN A 390 -9.77 29.74 11.18
C GLN A 390 -10.45 29.33 12.49
N GLU A 391 -9.98 28.23 13.11
CA GLU A 391 -10.32 27.83 14.48
C GLU A 391 -9.06 27.96 15.34
N ASP A 392 -9.09 28.84 16.34
CA ASP A 392 -7.93 29.19 17.16
C ASP A 392 -6.69 29.58 16.33
N TYR A 393 -5.67 28.70 16.29
CA TYR A 393 -4.44 28.85 15.53
C TYR A 393 -4.35 27.89 14.32
N GLN A 394 -5.45 27.21 13.99
CA GLN A 394 -5.57 26.26 12.90
C GLN A 394 -6.38 26.86 11.76
N ILE A 395 -5.96 26.59 10.53
CA ILE A 395 -6.75 26.82 9.33
C ILE A 395 -7.47 25.52 9.00
N VAL A 396 -8.79 25.63 8.85
CA VAL A 396 -9.70 24.53 8.54
C VAL A 396 -10.23 24.71 7.12
N VAL A 397 -10.21 23.62 6.36
CA VAL A 397 -10.89 23.53 5.06
C VAL A 397 -11.93 22.43 5.17
N GLU A 398 -13.20 22.80 5.03
CA GLU A 398 -14.34 21.89 4.96
C GLU A 398 -14.85 21.78 3.52
N VAL A 399 -15.29 20.59 3.12
CA VAL A 399 -16.02 20.33 1.88
C VAL A 399 -17.32 19.63 2.26
N ASN A 400 -18.46 20.21 1.89
CA ASN A 400 -19.81 19.72 2.22
C ASN A 400 -20.01 19.46 3.73
N GLY A 401 -19.37 20.28 4.57
CA GLY A 401 -19.38 20.18 6.03
C GLY A 401 -18.43 19.13 6.63
N VAL A 402 -17.66 18.42 5.82
CA VAL A 402 -16.63 17.45 6.25
C VAL A 402 -15.26 18.12 6.24
N ARG A 403 -14.44 17.93 7.28
CA ARG A 403 -13.09 18.52 7.35
C ARG A 403 -12.10 17.77 6.48
N TYR A 404 -11.58 18.44 5.46
CA TYR A 404 -10.53 17.95 4.55
C TYR A 404 -9.13 18.43 4.96
N LEU A 405 -9.03 19.53 5.70
CA LEU A 405 -7.77 20.04 6.22
C LEU A 405 -7.93 20.63 7.62
N THR A 406 -6.95 20.42 8.48
CA THR A 406 -6.74 21.19 9.72
C THR A 406 -5.24 21.30 9.94
N VAL A 407 -4.67 22.49 9.73
CA VAL A 407 -3.22 22.74 9.81
C VAL A 407 -2.91 24.07 10.50
N PRO A 408 -1.76 24.23 11.18
CA PRO A 408 -1.42 25.49 11.84
C PRO A 408 -1.36 26.66 10.84
N VAL A 409 -1.90 27.82 11.22
CA VAL A 409 -1.80 29.06 10.41
C VAL A 409 -0.35 29.45 10.12
N SER A 410 0.59 29.01 10.97
CA SER A 410 2.03 29.20 10.79
C SER A 410 2.64 28.39 9.65
N THR A 411 2.01 27.31 9.16
CA THR A 411 2.53 26.43 8.08
C THR A 411 1.86 26.69 6.72
N VAL A 412 1.03 27.72 6.61
CA VAL A 412 0.32 28.11 5.36
C VAL A 412 0.85 29.44 4.83
N SER A 413 1.17 29.50 3.53
CA SER A 413 1.53 30.74 2.82
C SER A 413 0.44 31.25 1.86
N GLY A 414 -0.61 30.45 1.61
CA GLY A 414 -1.76 30.79 0.79
C GLY A 414 -2.67 29.58 0.60
N ILE A 415 -3.92 29.84 0.21
CA ILE A 415 -4.90 28.80 -0.14
C ILE A 415 -5.42 29.03 -1.56
N THR A 416 -5.47 27.97 -2.36
CA THR A 416 -6.11 27.93 -3.67
C THR A 416 -7.16 26.83 -3.67
N VAL A 417 -8.40 27.16 -4.04
CA VAL A 417 -9.45 26.17 -4.30
C VAL A 417 -9.70 26.12 -5.80
N ARG A 418 -9.46 24.98 -6.43
CA ARG A 418 -9.84 24.73 -7.83
C ARG A 418 -11.17 23.97 -7.83
N GLY A 419 -12.14 24.52 -8.55
CA GLY A 419 -13.47 23.92 -8.64
C GLY A 419 -13.57 22.72 -9.57
N SER A 420 -14.74 22.12 -9.56
CA SER A 420 -15.15 20.90 -10.27
C SER A 420 -16.05 21.17 -11.47
N ALA A 421 -16.35 20.13 -12.25
CA ALA A 421 -17.21 20.23 -13.44
C ALA A 421 -18.72 20.32 -13.12
N ASP A 422 -19.17 19.79 -11.97
CA ASP A 422 -20.53 19.96 -11.41
C ASP A 422 -20.72 21.29 -10.66
N GLY A 423 -19.60 21.96 -10.35
CA GLY A 423 -19.56 23.34 -9.92
C GLY A 423 -19.31 23.49 -8.42
N THR A 424 -18.27 24.25 -8.07
CA THR A 424 -17.90 24.49 -6.67
C THR A 424 -18.31 25.88 -6.21
N SER A 425 -18.76 25.99 -4.96
CA SER A 425 -18.95 27.24 -4.22
C SER A 425 -17.92 27.34 -3.11
N VAL A 426 -17.33 28.52 -2.91
CA VAL A 426 -16.29 28.77 -1.92
C VAL A 426 -16.72 29.91 -1.00
N ASN A 427 -16.68 29.69 0.30
CA ASN A 427 -16.81 30.73 1.32
C ASN A 427 -15.53 30.79 2.17
N ALA A 428 -15.02 31.99 2.41
CA ALA A 428 -13.86 32.23 3.25
C ALA A 428 -14.26 33.11 4.46
N ASP A 429 -14.36 32.49 5.65
CA ASP A 429 -14.77 33.14 6.90
C ASP A 429 -13.54 33.42 7.79
N GLY A 430 -12.86 34.56 7.60
CA GLY A 430 -11.76 34.92 8.51
C GLY A 430 -10.77 35.96 7.97
N ALA A 431 -9.98 36.53 8.87
CA ALA A 431 -8.87 37.44 8.52
C ALA A 431 -7.55 36.66 8.49
N TYR A 432 -7.11 36.28 7.29
CA TYR A 432 -5.91 35.46 7.11
C TYR A 432 -4.63 36.31 6.92
N PRO A 433 -3.46 35.83 7.35
CA PRO A 433 -2.17 36.44 7.05
C PRO A 433 -1.66 36.11 5.63
N PHE A 434 -2.49 35.50 4.78
CA PHE A 434 -2.17 35.05 3.43
C PHE A 434 -3.39 35.19 2.50
N ALA A 435 -3.20 35.05 1.20
CA ALA A 435 -4.31 35.09 0.24
C ALA A 435 -5.08 33.76 0.20
N VAL A 436 -6.41 33.85 0.15
CA VAL A 436 -7.30 32.76 -0.29
C VAL A 436 -7.77 33.10 -1.70
N THR A 437 -7.63 32.16 -2.63
CA THR A 437 -7.99 32.31 -4.04
C THR A 437 -8.86 31.14 -4.48
N ALA A 438 -9.67 31.36 -5.51
CA ALA A 438 -10.41 30.29 -6.16
C ALA A 438 -10.36 30.44 -7.69
N THR A 439 -10.34 29.29 -8.38
CA THR A 439 -10.47 29.18 -9.83
C THR A 439 -11.58 28.19 -10.16
N ASP A 440 -12.31 28.44 -11.24
CA ASP A 440 -13.39 27.56 -11.73
C ASP A 440 -14.48 27.28 -10.68
N ALA A 441 -14.65 28.21 -9.74
CA ALA A 441 -15.59 28.13 -8.62
C ALA A 441 -16.26 29.49 -8.36
N THR A 442 -17.46 29.46 -7.80
CA THR A 442 -18.17 30.67 -7.34
C THR A 442 -17.68 31.09 -5.96
N PHE A 443 -17.22 32.33 -5.81
CA PHE A 443 -16.61 32.81 -4.55
C PHE A 443 -17.52 33.80 -3.81
N SER A 444 -17.81 33.51 -2.55
CA SER A 444 -18.62 34.32 -1.64
C SER A 444 -17.81 34.72 -0.39
N ARG A 445 -18.26 35.75 0.34
CA ARG A 445 -17.53 36.30 1.49
C ARG A 445 -18.47 36.72 2.62
N THR A 446 -18.00 36.55 3.85
CA THR A 446 -18.58 37.19 5.04
C THR A 446 -17.72 38.33 5.58
N ASN A 447 -16.39 38.19 5.68
CA ASN A 447 -15.47 39.23 6.19
C ASN A 447 -14.00 39.11 5.67
N ALA A 448 -13.30 40.26 5.58
CA ALA A 448 -11.83 40.48 5.49
C ALA A 448 -11.11 40.76 4.13
N HIS A 449 -9.88 41.30 4.29
CA HIS A 449 -8.96 41.85 3.26
C HIS A 449 -8.07 40.77 2.60
N ASN A 450 -7.34 41.14 1.53
CA ASN A 450 -6.32 40.34 0.81
C ASN A 450 -6.83 39.11 0.04
N ILE A 451 -7.80 39.30 -0.86
CA ILE A 451 -8.32 38.23 -1.74
C ILE A 451 -8.26 38.68 -3.19
N ALA A 452 -7.58 37.91 -4.03
CA ALA A 452 -7.61 38.01 -5.49
C ALA A 452 -8.49 36.88 -6.06
N VAL A 453 -9.45 37.23 -6.90
CA VAL A 453 -10.18 36.26 -7.72
C VAL A 453 -9.34 36.03 -8.97
N GLY A 454 -8.96 34.78 -9.24
CA GLY A 454 -8.28 34.45 -10.50
C GLY A 454 -9.23 34.72 -11.66
N ALA A 455 -8.79 35.45 -12.68
CA ALA A 455 -9.56 35.54 -13.91
C ALA A 455 -9.71 34.13 -14.52
N PRO A 456 -10.90 33.73 -15.01
CA PRO A 456 -11.07 32.43 -15.63
C PRO A 456 -10.11 32.30 -16.83
N PRO A 457 -9.60 31.09 -17.12
CA PRO A 457 -8.70 30.87 -18.25
C PRO A 457 -9.34 31.42 -19.53
N ALA A 458 -8.60 32.30 -20.22
CA ALA A 458 -9.15 33.04 -21.36
C ALA A 458 -9.64 32.05 -22.43
N ALA A 459 -10.96 31.98 -22.63
CA ALA A 459 -11.57 31.10 -23.61
C ALA A 459 -10.92 31.32 -24.97
N GLY A 460 -10.21 30.28 -25.45
CA GLY A 460 -9.42 30.36 -26.66
C GLY A 460 -10.29 30.78 -27.83
N ARG A 461 -10.09 32.00 -28.34
CA ARG A 461 -10.77 32.46 -29.55
C ARG A 461 -10.27 31.62 -30.71
N GLY A 462 -11.03 30.60 -31.07
CA GLY A 462 -10.81 29.86 -32.30
C GLY A 462 -10.87 30.83 -33.47
N CYS A 463 -9.72 31.05 -34.12
CA CYS A 463 -9.69 31.71 -35.41
C CYS A 463 -10.50 30.85 -36.40
N ARG A 464 -11.47 31.48 -37.07
CA ARG A 464 -12.07 30.95 -38.30
C ARG A 464 -11.26 31.42 -39.50
#